data_AF-A0A0N7KBE3-F1
#
_entry.id   AF-A0A0N7KBE3-F1
#
_cell.length_a   1.000
_cell.length_b   1.000
_cell.length_c   1.000
_cell.angle_alpha   90.00
_cell.angle_beta   90.00
_cell.angle_gamma   90.00
#
_symmetry.space_group_name_H-M   'P 1'
#
loop_
_entity.id
_entity.type
_entity.pdbx_description
1 polymer ?
#
loop_
_entity_poly.entity_id
_entity_poly.type
_entity_poly.pdbx_seq_one_letter_code
_entity_poly.pdbx_strand_id
1 'polypeptide(L)'
;MNKFKTYRESIDIDYYVYFTKAYFAFNAYLKCKYPNNNDTEQIQEIQGNIIVLGKFEGLVNSGKHFKDDLIALRDAITATEIMNNGKVINLSVVKIGKHEVKDVFNQKFNKTQYFIKAIDGDKFTFTVKKYQSNPFSYDDLDQVIINAKISKTQKEKVKSEIIGFVSKYTVNLIEELDKLKSFDEYDSMEQGKIIKGIYQGYMVILYKLRNALFHSEVEPNEDVMKVYKFAYFTLRKIVHKIPVS
;
A
#
# COMPACT_ATOMS: atom_id res chain seq x y z
N MET A 1 -17.56 -44.03 -7.54
CA MET A 1 -16.75 -43.64 -6.37
C MET A 1 -15.52 -42.79 -6.72
N ASN A 2 -14.73 -43.11 -7.76
CA ASN A 2 -13.56 -42.29 -8.16
C ASN A 2 -13.91 -40.82 -8.49
N LYS A 3 -14.99 -40.56 -9.25
CA LYS A 3 -15.40 -39.18 -9.58
C LYS A 3 -15.75 -38.33 -8.35
N PHE A 4 -16.41 -38.91 -7.35
CA PHE A 4 -16.75 -38.19 -6.11
C PHE A 4 -15.51 -37.86 -5.28
N LYS A 5 -14.52 -38.78 -5.23
CA LYS A 5 -13.23 -38.52 -4.59
C LYS A 5 -12.51 -37.36 -5.27
N THR A 6 -12.45 -37.35 -6.61
CA THR A 6 -11.89 -36.24 -7.38
C THR A 6 -12.63 -34.93 -7.14
N TYR A 7 -13.97 -34.91 -7.15
CA TYR A 7 -14.74 -33.71 -6.84
C TYR A 7 -14.52 -33.21 -5.40
N ARG A 8 -14.39 -34.13 -4.44
CA ARG A 8 -14.09 -33.80 -3.04
C ARG A 8 -12.68 -33.24 -2.86
N GLU A 9 -11.71 -33.74 -3.62
CA GLU A 9 -10.33 -33.25 -3.63
C GLU A 9 -10.19 -31.93 -4.41
N SER A 10 -11.13 -31.62 -5.31
CA SER A 10 -11.14 -30.37 -6.10
C SER A 10 -12.13 -29.32 -5.57
N ILE A 11 -12.76 -29.53 -4.40
CA ILE A 11 -13.78 -28.62 -3.84
C ILE A 11 -13.17 -27.47 -3.02
N ASP A 12 -11.85 -27.32 -3.04
CA ASP A 12 -11.17 -26.32 -2.22
C ASP A 12 -11.76 -24.92 -2.44
N ILE A 13 -11.84 -24.18 -1.33
CA ILE A 13 -12.46 -22.86 -1.33
C ILE A 13 -11.66 -21.94 -2.25
N ASP A 14 -12.29 -21.49 -3.33
CA ASP A 14 -11.71 -20.53 -4.26
C ASP A 14 -11.82 -19.10 -3.68
N TYR A 15 -10.79 -18.71 -2.94
CA TYR A 15 -10.73 -17.37 -2.36
C TYR A 15 -10.55 -16.26 -3.40
N TYR A 16 -10.16 -16.54 -4.64
CA TYR A 16 -10.15 -15.55 -5.71
C TYR A 16 -11.58 -15.11 -6.03
N VAL A 17 -12.51 -16.06 -6.14
CA VAL A 17 -13.93 -15.78 -6.39
C VAL A 17 -14.57 -15.06 -5.21
N TYR A 18 -14.28 -15.50 -3.97
CA TYR A 18 -14.81 -14.83 -2.77
C TYR A 18 -14.29 -13.39 -2.61
N PHE A 19 -12.99 -13.18 -2.84
CA PHE A 19 -12.39 -11.85 -2.86
C PHE A 19 -13.04 -10.99 -3.95
N THR A 20 -13.14 -11.49 -5.17
CA THR A 20 -13.75 -10.81 -6.31
C THR A 20 -15.19 -10.35 -5.99
N LYS A 21 -15.99 -11.24 -5.40
CA LYS A 21 -17.37 -10.91 -4.99
C LYS A 21 -17.42 -9.81 -3.94
N ALA A 22 -16.57 -9.88 -2.90
CA ALA A 22 -16.49 -8.85 -1.87
C ALA A 22 -16.00 -7.51 -2.45
N TYR A 23 -15.03 -7.56 -3.36
CA TYR A 23 -14.51 -6.39 -4.04
C TYR A 23 -15.55 -5.76 -4.96
N PHE A 24 -16.36 -6.53 -5.68
CA PHE A 24 -17.44 -5.96 -6.49
C PHE A 24 -18.47 -5.22 -5.64
N ALA A 25 -18.84 -5.74 -4.46
CA ALA A 25 -19.71 -5.00 -3.54
C ALA A 25 -19.06 -3.69 -3.06
N PHE A 26 -17.78 -3.73 -2.72
CA PHE A 26 -17.02 -2.53 -2.35
C PHE A 26 -16.91 -1.52 -3.51
N ASN A 27 -16.63 -2.00 -4.72
CA ASN A 27 -16.53 -1.18 -5.92
C ASN A 27 -17.88 -0.54 -6.29
N ALA A 28 -18.99 -1.27 -6.13
CA ALA A 28 -20.33 -0.72 -6.31
C ALA A 28 -20.58 0.43 -5.33
N TYR A 29 -20.21 0.26 -4.06
CA TYR A 29 -20.26 1.36 -3.08
C TYR A 29 -19.43 2.57 -3.51
N LEU A 30 -18.19 2.36 -3.99
CA LEU A 30 -17.33 3.45 -4.48
C LEU A 30 -17.94 4.17 -5.69
N LYS A 31 -18.49 3.44 -6.66
CA LYS A 31 -19.14 4.01 -7.85
C LYS A 31 -20.40 4.79 -7.49
N CYS A 32 -21.20 4.34 -6.54
CA CYS A 32 -22.36 5.09 -6.05
C CYS A 32 -21.94 6.37 -5.31
N LYS A 33 -20.91 6.29 -4.47
CA LYS A 33 -20.48 7.41 -3.63
C LYS A 33 -19.66 8.47 -4.39
N TYR A 34 -18.89 8.03 -5.39
CA TYR A 34 -17.95 8.86 -6.15
C TYR A 34 -18.13 8.60 -7.67
N PRO A 35 -19.29 8.95 -8.25
CA PRO A 35 -19.67 8.55 -9.61
C PRO A 35 -18.80 9.14 -10.72
N ASN A 36 -18.22 10.33 -10.47
CA ASN A 36 -17.42 11.06 -11.46
C ASN A 36 -15.92 10.73 -11.39
N ASN A 37 -15.50 9.90 -10.43
CA ASN A 37 -14.10 9.59 -10.19
C ASN A 37 -13.70 8.30 -10.89
N ASN A 38 -12.49 8.26 -11.45
CA ASN A 38 -11.88 7.01 -11.90
C ASN A 38 -11.47 6.14 -10.69
N ASP A 39 -11.13 4.88 -10.92
CA ASP A 39 -10.87 3.93 -9.82
C ASP A 39 -9.76 4.40 -8.87
N THR A 40 -8.69 5.02 -9.39
CA THR A 40 -7.59 5.56 -8.57
C THR A 40 -8.08 6.72 -7.70
N GLU A 41 -8.85 7.64 -8.26
CA GLU A 41 -9.44 8.77 -7.54
C GLU A 41 -10.44 8.30 -6.48
N GLN A 42 -11.23 7.25 -6.77
CA GLN A 42 -12.15 6.67 -5.80
C GLN A 42 -11.43 6.08 -4.59
N ILE A 43 -10.28 5.43 -4.81
CA ILE A 43 -9.43 4.93 -3.73
C ILE A 43 -8.83 6.09 -2.91
N GLN A 44 -8.42 7.18 -3.56
CA GLN A 44 -7.93 8.37 -2.84
C GLN A 44 -9.03 9.02 -1.98
N GLU A 45 -10.25 9.10 -2.50
CA GLU A 45 -11.39 9.65 -1.76
C GLU A 45 -11.78 8.78 -0.56
N ILE A 46 -11.83 7.45 -0.73
CA ILE A 46 -12.23 6.56 0.36
C ILE A 46 -11.19 6.54 1.51
N GLN A 47 -9.90 6.74 1.21
CA GLN A 47 -8.85 6.90 2.21
C GLN A 47 -9.07 8.09 3.16
N GLY A 48 -9.78 9.14 2.69
CA GLY A 48 -10.15 10.30 3.49
C GLY A 48 -11.53 10.16 4.19
N ASN A 49 -12.25 9.07 3.96
CA ASN A 49 -13.63 8.95 4.42
C ASN A 49 -13.72 8.61 5.91
N ILE A 50 -14.06 9.61 6.75
CA ILE A 50 -14.15 9.44 8.21
C ILE A 50 -15.16 8.38 8.66
N ILE A 51 -16.24 8.16 7.90
CA ILE A 51 -17.28 7.19 8.28
C ILE A 51 -16.72 5.78 8.12
N VAL A 52 -16.12 5.48 6.96
CA VAL A 52 -15.55 4.15 6.69
C VAL A 52 -14.31 3.90 7.56
N LEU A 53 -13.49 4.94 7.79
CA LEU A 53 -12.40 4.87 8.78
C LEU A 53 -12.92 4.52 10.17
N GLY A 54 -13.99 5.16 10.66
CA GLY A 54 -14.57 4.83 11.97
C GLY A 54 -15.12 3.40 12.04
N LYS A 55 -15.64 2.86 10.94
CA LYS A 55 -16.02 1.43 10.86
C LYS A 55 -14.81 0.50 10.89
N PHE A 56 -13.74 0.87 10.21
CA PHE A 56 -12.48 0.14 10.21
C PHE A 56 -11.85 0.15 11.61
N GLU A 57 -11.81 1.30 12.27
CA GLU A 57 -11.38 1.45 13.67
C GLU A 57 -12.17 0.54 14.62
N GLY A 58 -13.51 0.54 14.50
CA GLY A 58 -14.34 -0.37 15.29
C GLY A 58 -13.99 -1.84 15.07
N LEU A 59 -13.63 -2.23 13.85
CA LEU A 59 -13.16 -3.59 13.53
C LEU A 59 -11.76 -3.88 14.10
N VAL A 60 -10.84 -2.92 14.08
CA VAL A 60 -9.52 -3.09 14.72
C VAL A 60 -9.69 -3.30 16.22
N ASN A 61 -10.53 -2.48 16.88
CA ASN A 61 -10.68 -2.53 18.33
C ASN A 61 -11.50 -3.73 18.84
N SER A 62 -12.51 -4.16 18.09
CA SER A 62 -13.48 -5.16 18.59
C SER A 62 -13.84 -6.27 17.61
N GLY A 63 -13.33 -6.20 16.38
CA GLY A 63 -13.63 -7.17 15.34
C GLY A 63 -12.94 -8.50 15.62
N LYS A 64 -13.72 -9.57 15.80
CA LYS A 64 -13.21 -10.93 15.98
C LYS A 64 -12.19 -11.28 14.90
N HIS A 65 -10.97 -11.65 15.30
CA HIS A 65 -9.82 -11.98 14.44
C HIS A 65 -9.41 -10.90 13.43
N PHE A 66 -9.90 -9.67 13.52
CA PHE A 66 -9.62 -8.68 12.46
C PHE A 66 -8.16 -8.23 12.44
N LYS A 67 -7.55 -7.99 13.62
CA LYS A 67 -6.10 -7.71 13.72
C LYS A 67 -5.29 -8.89 13.18
N ASP A 68 -5.62 -10.11 13.59
CA ASP A 68 -4.94 -11.34 13.15
C ASP A 68 -5.02 -11.51 11.62
N ASP A 69 -6.20 -11.29 11.02
CA ASP A 69 -6.37 -11.40 9.57
C ASP A 69 -5.58 -10.33 8.81
N LEU A 70 -5.44 -9.11 9.35
CA LEU A 70 -4.60 -8.05 8.76
C LEU A 70 -3.10 -8.38 8.83
N ILE A 71 -2.65 -8.90 9.96
CA ILE A 71 -1.27 -9.38 10.17
C ILE A 71 -0.97 -10.54 9.20
N ALA A 72 -1.89 -11.51 9.10
CA ALA A 72 -1.74 -12.65 8.20
C ALA A 72 -1.76 -12.24 6.72
N LEU A 73 -2.53 -11.21 6.34
CA LEU A 73 -2.50 -10.64 5.00
C LEU A 73 -1.12 -10.07 4.66
N ARG A 74 -0.52 -9.30 5.57
CA ARG A 74 0.85 -8.77 5.40
C ARG A 74 1.86 -9.90 5.21
N ASP A 75 1.80 -10.93 6.07
CA ASP A 75 2.75 -12.04 6.02
C ASP A 75 2.62 -12.80 4.71
N ALA A 76 1.40 -13.07 4.26
CA ALA A 76 1.14 -13.73 2.98
C ALA A 76 1.64 -12.91 1.78
N ILE A 77 1.39 -11.59 1.73
CA ILE A 77 1.87 -10.73 0.64
C ILE A 77 3.40 -10.70 0.61
N THR A 78 4.03 -10.56 1.78
CA THR A 78 5.49 -10.47 1.91
C THR A 78 6.18 -11.77 1.46
N ALA A 79 5.54 -12.92 1.68
CA ALA A 79 6.09 -14.22 1.27
C ALA A 79 5.90 -14.55 -0.23
N THR A 80 4.92 -13.94 -0.91
CA THR A 80 4.45 -14.40 -2.24
C THR A 80 4.88 -13.50 -3.40
N GLU A 81 5.44 -12.32 -3.15
CA GLU A 81 5.90 -11.35 -4.18
C GLU A 81 4.89 -11.12 -5.33
N ILE A 82 3.63 -10.80 -5.00
CA ILE A 82 2.59 -10.56 -6.02
C ILE A 82 2.95 -9.38 -6.92
N MET A 83 2.84 -9.56 -8.23
CA MET A 83 3.08 -8.52 -9.23
C MET A 83 1.82 -7.68 -9.49
N ASN A 84 1.99 -6.38 -9.68
CA ASN A 84 1.00 -5.49 -10.24
C ASN A 84 1.63 -4.50 -11.23
N ASN A 85 1.15 -4.47 -12.47
CA ASN A 85 1.71 -3.72 -13.60
C ASN A 85 3.22 -3.92 -13.75
N GLY A 86 3.67 -5.18 -13.68
CA GLY A 86 5.08 -5.55 -13.78
C GLY A 86 5.97 -5.15 -12.59
N LYS A 87 5.39 -4.69 -11.46
CA LYS A 87 6.12 -4.37 -10.22
C LYS A 87 5.57 -5.14 -9.04
N VAL A 88 6.44 -5.62 -8.14
CA VAL A 88 6.00 -6.29 -6.89
C VAL A 88 5.17 -5.32 -6.04
N ILE A 89 4.06 -5.81 -5.47
CA ILE A 89 3.26 -5.07 -4.49
C ILE A 89 4.09 -4.91 -3.22
N ASN A 90 4.75 -3.77 -3.12
CA ASN A 90 5.57 -3.40 -1.97
C ASN A 90 4.71 -2.83 -0.82
N LEU A 91 4.90 -3.37 0.40
CA LEU A 91 4.23 -2.93 1.62
C LEU A 91 5.05 -1.93 2.47
N SER A 92 6.36 -1.79 2.24
CA SER A 92 7.21 -0.84 2.97
C SER A 92 7.08 0.61 2.47
N VAL A 93 6.58 0.80 1.24
CA VAL A 93 6.40 2.13 0.63
C VAL A 93 5.05 2.20 -0.07
N VAL A 94 3.98 2.24 0.71
CA VAL A 94 2.61 2.34 0.16
C VAL A 94 2.23 3.80 -0.01
N LYS A 95 1.99 4.25 -1.25
CA LYS A 95 1.57 5.62 -1.58
C LYS A 95 0.13 5.87 -1.10
N ILE A 96 -0.02 6.67 -0.05
CA ILE A 96 -1.31 7.03 0.57
C ILE A 96 -1.69 8.50 0.38
N GLY A 97 -0.81 9.29 -0.24
CA GLY A 97 -1.03 10.69 -0.57
C GLY A 97 -0.53 11.05 -1.96
N LYS A 98 -0.64 12.33 -2.29
CA LYS A 98 -0.22 12.86 -3.60
C LYS A 98 1.26 13.22 -3.57
N HIS A 99 1.94 12.91 -4.67
CA HIS A 99 3.27 13.44 -4.94
C HIS A 99 3.13 14.89 -5.37
N GLU A 100 3.79 15.80 -4.66
CA GLU A 100 3.77 17.22 -4.98
C GLU A 100 5.01 17.61 -5.77
N VAL A 101 4.82 18.25 -6.92
CA VAL A 101 5.91 18.83 -7.71
C VAL A 101 6.44 20.07 -6.99
N LYS A 102 7.66 19.99 -6.47
CA LYS A 102 8.32 21.10 -5.77
C LYS A 102 9.81 20.89 -5.58
N ASP A 103 10.49 21.95 -5.17
CA ASP A 103 11.85 21.87 -4.63
C ASP A 103 11.82 21.15 -3.28
N VAL A 104 12.36 19.93 -3.25
CA VAL A 104 12.49 19.12 -2.03
C VAL A 104 13.59 19.70 -1.13
N PHE A 105 14.71 20.08 -1.73
CA PHE A 105 15.82 20.71 -1.03
C PHE A 105 16.60 21.63 -1.96
N ASN A 106 16.79 22.89 -1.56
CA ASN A 106 17.47 23.89 -2.38
C ASN A 106 18.35 24.80 -1.49
N GLN A 107 19.40 24.22 -0.90
CA GLN A 107 20.25 24.91 0.08
C GLN A 107 21.69 24.38 0.06
N LYS A 108 22.58 25.08 0.78
CA LYS A 108 23.94 24.60 1.03
C LYS A 108 23.96 23.62 2.21
N PHE A 109 24.73 22.55 2.06
CA PHE A 109 25.10 21.63 3.14
C PHE A 109 26.58 21.31 3.02
N ASN A 110 27.36 21.47 4.11
CA ASN A 110 28.82 21.33 4.11
C ASN A 110 29.50 22.08 2.95
N LYS A 111 29.17 23.38 2.80
CA LYS A 111 29.67 24.29 1.75
C LYS A 111 29.35 23.87 0.30
N THR A 112 28.61 22.78 0.10
CA THR A 112 28.15 22.33 -1.23
C THR A 112 26.69 22.73 -1.43
N GLN A 113 26.37 23.31 -2.59
CA GLN A 113 24.97 23.57 -2.97
C GLN A 113 24.32 22.29 -3.49
N TYR A 114 23.09 22.04 -3.05
CA TYR A 114 22.24 20.95 -3.52
C TYR A 114 20.93 21.53 -4.08
N PHE A 115 20.45 20.93 -5.17
CA PHE A 115 19.12 21.17 -5.71
C PHE A 115 18.46 19.82 -5.93
N ILE A 116 17.44 19.50 -5.16
CA ILE A 116 16.68 18.26 -5.23
C ILE A 116 15.23 18.64 -5.52
N LYS A 117 14.63 18.05 -6.55
CA LYS A 117 13.27 18.36 -6.99
C LYS A 117 12.44 17.10 -7.11
N ALA A 118 11.22 17.18 -6.62
CA ALA A 118 10.12 16.31 -6.98
C ALA A 118 9.46 16.89 -8.24
N ILE A 119 9.30 16.06 -9.27
CA ILE A 119 8.82 16.45 -10.59
C ILE A 119 7.69 15.52 -11.05
N ASP A 120 7.01 15.90 -12.12
CA ASP A 120 5.86 15.16 -12.63
C ASP A 120 6.19 13.68 -12.94
N GLY A 121 5.16 12.84 -12.83
CA GLY A 121 5.25 11.39 -13.01
C GLY A 121 5.84 10.65 -11.81
N ASP A 122 5.69 11.19 -10.59
CA ASP A 122 6.28 10.66 -9.34
C ASP A 122 7.80 10.49 -9.41
N LYS A 123 8.49 11.45 -10.03
CA LYS A 123 9.92 11.39 -10.31
C LYS A 123 10.72 12.40 -9.51
N PHE A 124 12.01 12.17 -9.47
CA PHE A 124 12.99 13.02 -8.81
C PHE A 124 14.11 13.40 -9.76
N THR A 125 14.68 14.58 -9.53
CA THR A 125 16.00 14.95 -10.06
C THR A 125 16.82 15.58 -8.95
N PHE A 126 18.15 15.46 -9.04
CA PHE A 126 19.04 16.22 -8.16
C PHE A 126 20.27 16.74 -8.90
N THR A 127 20.77 17.87 -8.43
CA THR A 127 22.03 18.47 -8.84
C THR A 127 22.89 18.72 -7.62
N VAL A 128 24.13 18.23 -7.65
CA VAL A 128 25.14 18.43 -6.61
C VAL A 128 26.46 18.78 -7.28
N LYS A 129 27.00 19.98 -7.01
CA LYS A 129 28.16 20.54 -7.73
C LYS A 129 27.91 20.55 -9.25
N LYS A 130 28.69 19.79 -10.02
CA LYS A 130 28.57 19.65 -11.49
C LYS A 130 27.79 18.40 -11.92
N TYR A 131 27.41 17.53 -10.99
CA TYR A 131 26.65 16.33 -11.29
C TYR A 131 25.15 16.66 -11.29
N GLN A 132 24.45 16.26 -12.34
CA GLN A 132 23.00 16.32 -12.45
C GLN A 132 22.48 14.91 -12.77
N SER A 133 21.46 14.45 -12.06
CA SER A 133 20.80 13.20 -12.36
C SER A 133 19.82 13.36 -13.52
N ASN A 134 19.60 12.28 -14.27
CA ASN A 134 18.39 12.14 -15.08
C ASN A 134 17.17 12.02 -14.15
N PRO A 135 15.93 12.25 -14.64
CA PRO A 135 14.71 11.90 -13.93
C PRO A 135 14.67 10.42 -13.55
N PHE A 136 14.32 10.11 -12.30
CA PHE A 136 14.22 8.72 -11.81
C PHE A 136 13.05 8.56 -10.83
N SER A 137 12.53 7.34 -10.69
CA SER A 137 11.48 7.02 -9.71
C SER A 137 12.07 6.74 -8.34
N TYR A 138 11.26 6.78 -7.27
CA TYR A 138 11.76 6.45 -5.94
C TYR A 138 12.31 5.02 -5.84
N ASP A 139 11.74 4.07 -6.58
CA ASP A 139 12.20 2.67 -6.63
C ASP A 139 13.65 2.57 -7.14
N ASP A 140 14.08 3.52 -7.99
CA ASP A 140 15.42 3.54 -8.58
C ASP A 140 16.44 4.32 -7.73
N LEU A 141 16.01 4.91 -6.60
CA LEU A 141 16.82 5.86 -5.81
C LEU A 141 18.18 5.28 -5.45
N ASP A 142 18.22 4.06 -4.93
CA ASP A 142 19.47 3.44 -4.49
C ASP A 142 20.44 3.21 -5.64
N GLN A 143 19.93 2.72 -6.77
CA GLN A 143 20.73 2.50 -7.97
C GLN A 143 21.29 3.81 -8.53
N VAL A 144 20.47 4.86 -8.59
CA VAL A 144 20.90 6.19 -9.06
C VAL A 144 21.95 6.80 -8.13
N ILE A 145 21.76 6.68 -6.81
CA ILE A 145 22.70 7.20 -5.82
C ILE A 145 24.03 6.46 -5.85
N ILE A 146 24.01 5.12 -5.98
CA ILE A 146 25.22 4.30 -6.09
C ILE A 146 26.03 4.73 -7.32
N ASN A 147 25.39 4.94 -8.47
CA ASN A 147 26.05 5.30 -9.72
C ASN A 147 26.45 6.77 -9.82
N ALA A 148 25.90 7.65 -8.96
CA ALA A 148 26.22 9.06 -8.97
C ALA A 148 27.69 9.31 -8.61
N LYS A 149 28.37 10.13 -9.44
CA LYS A 149 29.79 10.51 -9.25
C LYS A 149 29.93 11.66 -8.24
N ILE A 150 29.44 11.42 -7.02
CA ILE A 150 29.43 12.35 -5.88
C ILE A 150 29.97 11.65 -4.62
N SER A 151 30.36 12.40 -3.59
CA SER A 151 30.93 11.82 -2.36
C SER A 151 29.89 11.06 -1.54
N LYS A 152 30.34 10.16 -0.65
CA LYS A 152 29.46 9.39 0.24
C LYS A 152 28.50 10.27 1.04
N THR A 153 29.00 11.34 1.67
CA THR A 153 28.17 12.30 2.42
C THR A 153 27.14 13.01 1.53
N GLN A 154 27.48 13.28 0.26
CA GLN A 154 26.54 13.87 -0.69
C GLN A 154 25.43 12.87 -1.07
N LYS A 155 25.79 11.60 -1.28
CA LYS A 155 24.84 10.50 -1.52
C LYS A 155 23.86 10.36 -0.37
N GLU A 156 24.37 10.28 0.86
CA GLU A 156 23.57 10.17 2.08
C GLU A 156 22.60 11.35 2.22
N LYS A 157 23.07 12.58 1.97
CA LYS A 157 22.21 13.77 2.03
C LYS A 157 21.09 13.74 0.98
N VAL A 158 21.39 13.41 -0.27
CA VAL A 158 20.34 13.33 -1.31
C VAL A 158 19.33 12.24 -0.95
N LYS A 159 19.82 11.06 -0.54
CA LYS A 159 18.96 9.95 -0.13
C LYS A 159 18.06 10.35 1.05
N SER A 160 18.61 10.99 2.09
CA SER A 160 17.83 11.37 3.27
C SER A 160 16.73 12.40 2.95
N GLU A 161 17.01 13.39 2.11
CA GLU A 161 16.02 14.41 1.72
C GLU A 161 14.88 13.79 0.89
N ILE A 162 15.20 12.90 -0.06
CA ILE A 162 14.17 12.22 -0.86
C ILE A 162 13.34 11.28 0.01
N ILE A 163 13.97 10.47 0.87
CA ILE A 163 13.26 9.58 1.81
C ILE A 163 12.34 10.41 2.73
N GLY A 164 12.86 11.49 3.31
CA GLY A 164 12.09 12.36 4.21
C GLY A 164 10.96 13.11 3.51
N PHE A 165 11.05 13.32 2.19
CA PHE A 165 9.94 13.85 1.40
C PHE A 165 8.90 12.77 1.09
N VAL A 166 9.34 11.59 0.65
CA VAL A 166 8.48 10.44 0.31
C VAL A 166 7.67 9.98 1.52
N SER A 167 8.29 9.93 2.70
CA SER A 167 7.63 9.53 3.96
C SER A 167 6.44 10.42 4.36
N LYS A 168 6.25 11.59 3.74
CA LYS A 168 5.09 12.47 4.00
C LYS A 168 3.82 12.00 3.31
N TYR A 169 3.94 11.19 2.26
CA TYR A 169 2.80 10.71 1.46
C TYR A 169 2.82 9.18 1.25
N THR A 170 3.72 8.48 1.94
CA THR A 170 3.77 7.02 1.98
C THR A 170 3.68 6.51 3.40
N VAL A 171 3.20 5.28 3.56
CA VAL A 171 3.22 4.55 4.82
C VAL A 171 4.02 3.26 4.66
N ASN A 172 4.81 2.93 5.69
CA ASN A 172 5.38 1.59 5.83
C ASN A 172 4.32 0.69 6.50
N LEU A 173 3.53 0.01 5.66
CA LEU A 173 2.42 -0.79 6.12
C LEU A 173 2.87 -2.05 6.88
N ILE A 174 4.10 -2.54 6.63
CA ILE A 174 4.69 -3.65 7.40
C ILE A 174 4.83 -3.23 8.86
N GLU A 175 5.49 -2.09 9.10
CA GLU A 175 5.72 -1.55 10.43
C GLU A 175 4.41 -1.20 11.14
N GLU A 176 3.48 -0.53 10.46
CA GLU A 176 2.19 -0.18 11.07
C GLU A 176 1.38 -1.43 11.46
N LEU A 177 1.39 -2.49 10.64
CA LEU A 177 0.72 -3.75 10.96
C LEU A 177 1.43 -4.53 12.06
N ASP A 178 2.75 -4.40 12.20
CA ASP A 178 3.49 -5.02 13.32
C ASP A 178 3.10 -4.41 14.67
N LYS A 179 2.81 -3.10 14.72
CA LYS A 179 2.31 -2.44 15.93
C LYS A 179 0.96 -3.00 16.42
N LEU A 180 0.20 -3.69 15.55
CA LEU A 180 -1.05 -4.34 15.99
C LEU A 180 -0.82 -5.47 17.01
N LYS A 181 0.39 -6.05 17.07
CA LYS A 181 0.74 -7.14 18.02
C LYS A 181 0.77 -6.65 19.47
N SER A 182 1.12 -5.39 19.70
CA SER A 182 1.16 -4.71 21.00
C SER A 182 0.24 -3.49 21.05
N PHE A 183 -0.86 -3.53 20.27
CA PHE A 183 -1.72 -2.37 20.03
C PHE A 183 -2.26 -1.72 21.32
N ASP A 184 -2.55 -2.53 22.32
CA ASP A 184 -3.20 -2.09 23.55
C ASP A 184 -2.20 -1.37 24.51
N GLU A 185 -0.90 -1.39 24.19
CA GLU A 185 0.16 -0.67 24.93
C GLU A 185 0.28 0.81 24.51
N TYR A 186 -0.30 1.19 23.37
CA TYR A 186 -0.27 2.55 22.86
C TYR A 186 -1.41 3.40 23.45
N ASP A 187 -1.17 4.70 23.63
CA ASP A 187 -2.24 5.63 23.98
C ASP A 187 -3.25 5.83 22.85
N SER A 188 -4.43 6.38 23.16
CA SER A 188 -5.51 6.53 22.18
C SER A 188 -5.15 7.44 20.99
N MET A 189 -4.25 8.41 21.18
CA MET A 189 -3.82 9.28 20.08
C MET A 189 -2.94 8.50 19.10
N GLU A 190 -2.01 7.72 19.62
CA GLU A 190 -1.11 6.89 18.82
C GLU A 190 -1.85 5.73 18.16
N GLN A 191 -2.76 5.06 18.87
CA GLN A 191 -3.67 4.07 18.29
C GLN A 191 -4.45 4.63 17.10
N GLY A 192 -4.98 5.85 17.21
CA GLY A 192 -5.69 6.51 16.11
C GLY A 192 -4.81 6.76 14.88
N LYS A 193 -3.53 7.13 15.08
CA LYS A 193 -2.57 7.31 13.97
C LYS A 193 -2.23 5.98 13.30
N ILE A 194 -1.96 4.93 14.09
CA ILE A 194 -1.68 3.58 13.60
C ILE A 194 -2.84 3.08 12.76
N ILE A 195 -4.07 3.14 13.30
CA ILE A 195 -5.28 2.73 12.58
C ILE A 195 -5.43 3.48 11.26
N LYS A 196 -5.25 4.81 11.28
CA LYS A 196 -5.36 5.63 10.07
C LYS A 196 -4.31 5.23 9.02
N GLY A 197 -3.06 5.03 9.42
CA GLY A 197 -1.99 4.59 8.54
C GLY A 197 -2.27 3.23 7.91
N ILE A 198 -2.70 2.26 8.73
CA ILE A 198 -3.11 0.93 8.27
C ILE A 198 -4.28 1.03 7.29
N TYR A 199 -5.33 1.77 7.64
CA TYR A 199 -6.52 1.95 6.81
C TYR A 199 -6.17 2.49 5.42
N GLN A 200 -5.39 3.57 5.38
CA GLN A 200 -5.03 4.21 4.12
C GLN A 200 -4.16 3.28 3.26
N GLY A 201 -3.16 2.63 3.85
CA GLY A 201 -2.31 1.67 3.15
C GLY A 201 -3.11 0.47 2.64
N TYR A 202 -3.97 -0.10 3.49
CA TYR A 202 -4.81 -1.25 3.18
C TYR A 202 -5.72 -1.02 1.97
N MET A 203 -6.35 0.17 1.85
CA MET A 203 -7.20 0.47 0.69
C MET A 203 -6.41 0.47 -0.63
N VAL A 204 -5.16 0.93 -0.62
CA VAL A 204 -4.27 0.84 -1.80
C VAL A 204 -3.91 -0.61 -2.10
N ILE A 205 -3.59 -1.40 -1.07
CA ILE A 205 -3.24 -2.81 -1.25
C ILE A 205 -4.39 -3.61 -1.84
N LEU A 206 -5.62 -3.43 -1.35
CA LEU A 206 -6.79 -4.08 -1.94
C LEU A 206 -6.99 -3.73 -3.41
N TYR A 207 -6.79 -2.47 -3.78
CA TYR A 207 -6.87 -2.04 -5.17
C TYR A 207 -5.80 -2.70 -6.04
N LYS A 208 -4.54 -2.75 -5.55
CA LYS A 208 -3.44 -3.43 -6.25
C LYS A 208 -3.68 -4.93 -6.40
N LEU A 209 -4.16 -5.61 -5.36
CA LEU A 209 -4.50 -7.04 -5.41
C LEU A 209 -5.64 -7.30 -6.41
N ARG A 210 -6.66 -6.44 -6.46
CA ARG A 210 -7.70 -6.56 -7.49
C ARG A 210 -7.11 -6.42 -8.89
N ASN A 211 -6.26 -5.42 -9.12
CA ASN A 211 -5.69 -5.20 -10.44
C ASN A 211 -4.82 -6.38 -10.87
N ALA A 212 -3.96 -6.87 -9.97
CA ALA A 212 -3.15 -8.05 -10.20
C ALA A 212 -4.01 -9.26 -10.61
N LEU A 213 -5.10 -9.52 -9.89
CA LEU A 213 -6.03 -10.61 -10.20
C LEU A 213 -6.71 -10.44 -11.57
N PHE A 214 -7.24 -9.25 -11.84
CA PHE A 214 -8.06 -9.01 -13.05
C PHE A 214 -7.23 -8.83 -14.32
N HIS A 215 -5.96 -8.45 -14.19
CA HIS A 215 -5.01 -8.41 -15.31
C HIS A 215 -4.22 -9.71 -15.47
N SER A 216 -4.60 -10.77 -14.74
CA SER A 216 -3.96 -12.08 -14.80
C SER A 216 -2.45 -12.04 -14.51
N GLU A 217 -2.03 -11.12 -13.62
CA GLU A 217 -0.64 -10.97 -13.17
C GLU A 217 -0.31 -11.88 -11.97
N VAL A 218 -1.22 -12.81 -11.68
CA VAL A 218 -1.22 -13.68 -10.53
C VAL A 218 -1.24 -15.11 -11.01
N GLU A 219 -0.21 -15.88 -10.67
CA GLU A 219 -0.18 -17.31 -10.94
C GLU A 219 -0.93 -18.06 -9.82
N PRO A 220 -1.99 -18.82 -10.14
CA PRO A 220 -2.76 -19.52 -9.10
C PRO A 220 -1.91 -20.59 -8.40
N ASN A 221 -1.62 -20.37 -7.11
CA ASN A 221 -0.97 -21.35 -6.25
C ASN A 221 -1.46 -21.18 -4.79
N GLU A 222 -1.03 -22.07 -3.90
CA GLU A 222 -1.46 -22.06 -2.49
C GLU A 222 -1.08 -20.78 -1.74
N ASP A 223 0.10 -20.23 -2.00
CA ASP A 223 0.60 -19.03 -1.30
C ASP A 223 -0.15 -17.78 -1.74
N VAL A 224 -0.38 -17.65 -3.04
CA VAL A 224 -1.24 -16.62 -3.61
C VAL A 224 -2.67 -16.77 -3.07
N MET A 225 -3.21 -18.00 -3.03
CA MET A 225 -4.55 -18.24 -2.48
C MET A 225 -4.66 -17.79 -1.02
N LYS A 226 -3.61 -17.95 -0.20
CA LYS A 226 -3.56 -17.41 1.18
C LYS A 226 -3.68 -15.89 1.19
N VAL A 227 -3.04 -15.17 0.26
CA VAL A 227 -3.19 -13.71 0.15
C VAL A 227 -4.65 -13.34 -0.07
N TYR A 228 -5.29 -13.93 -1.07
CA TYR A 228 -6.69 -13.61 -1.39
C TYR A 228 -7.66 -14.06 -0.31
N LYS A 229 -7.35 -15.14 0.43
CA LYS A 229 -8.09 -15.57 1.62
C LYS A 229 -8.15 -14.48 2.68
N PHE A 230 -6.99 -13.95 3.09
CA PHE A 230 -6.95 -12.92 4.15
C PHE A 230 -7.43 -11.56 3.64
N ALA A 231 -7.21 -11.24 2.37
CA ALA A 231 -7.80 -10.05 1.74
C ALA A 231 -9.34 -10.14 1.73
N TYR A 232 -9.90 -11.31 1.43
CA TYR A 232 -11.34 -11.54 1.52
C TYR A 232 -11.87 -11.43 2.95
N PHE A 233 -11.21 -12.06 3.94
CA PHE A 233 -11.64 -12.04 5.34
C PHE A 233 -11.70 -10.63 5.93
N THR A 234 -10.71 -9.80 5.62
CA THR A 234 -10.66 -8.40 6.05
C THR A 234 -11.68 -7.56 5.28
N LEU A 235 -11.70 -7.63 3.95
CA LEU A 235 -12.60 -6.84 3.11
C LEU A 235 -14.07 -7.13 3.38
N ARG A 236 -14.46 -8.41 3.52
CA ARG A 236 -15.86 -8.76 3.80
C ARG A 236 -16.34 -8.11 5.09
N LYS A 237 -15.52 -8.09 6.15
CA LYS A 237 -15.92 -7.50 7.45
C LYS A 237 -16.15 -5.99 7.32
N ILE A 238 -15.31 -5.31 6.54
CA ILE A 238 -15.47 -3.89 6.22
C ILE A 238 -16.76 -3.67 5.44
N VAL A 239 -16.99 -4.41 4.35
CA VAL A 239 -18.20 -4.28 3.52
C VAL A 239 -19.48 -4.46 4.33
N HIS A 240 -19.53 -5.40 5.28
CA HIS A 240 -20.69 -5.59 6.16
C HIS A 240 -20.92 -4.43 7.16
N LYS A 241 -19.93 -3.57 7.37
CA LYS A 241 -20.01 -2.42 8.29
C LYS A 241 -20.20 -1.09 7.56
N ILE A 242 -19.91 -1.02 6.26
CA ILE A 242 -20.14 0.17 5.45
C ILE A 242 -21.66 0.44 5.45
N PRO A 243 -22.08 1.69 5.71
CA PRO A 243 -23.50 2.03 5.67
C PRO A 243 -24.08 1.82 4.27
N VAL A 244 -25.23 1.16 4.22
CA VAL A 244 -26.09 1.15 3.04
C VAL A 244 -26.76 2.51 3.00
N SER A 245 -26.42 3.30 1.97
CA SER A 245 -27.07 4.58 1.68
C SER A 245 -28.54 4.38 1.33
#